data_AF-V5G950-F1
#
_entry.id   AF-V5G950-F1
#
_cell.length_a   1.000
_cell.length_b   1.000
_cell.length_c   1.000
_cell.angle_alpha   90.00
_cell.angle_beta   90.00
_cell.angle_gamma   90.00
#
_symmetry.space_group_name_H-M   'P 1'
#
loop_
_entity.id
_entity.type
_entity.pdbx_description
1 polymer ?
#
loop_
_entity_poly.entity_id
_entity_poly.type
_entity_poly.pdbx_seq_one_letter_code
_entity_poly.pdbx_strand_id
1 'polypeptide(L)'
;KRRSTTDMSTNEDDRYASKRLRNSNSSRRVSRVEEAQSFSQKRCLAWFREYTTPDDPDTLGPEGMEKFCEDIGVEPENVVMLVLAYKMQARQMGFFTKEEWLKGLG
;
A
#
# COMPACT_ATOMS: atom_id res chain seq x y z
N LYS A 1 -55.33 -40.71 31.82
CA LYS A 1 -55.51 -42.12 31.43
C LYS A 1 -54.68 -42.32 30.15
N ARG A 2 -53.46 -42.87 30.26
CA ARG A 2 -53.01 -44.15 29.65
C ARG A 2 -53.26 -44.22 28.13
N ARG A 3 -52.38 -44.65 27.23
CA ARG A 3 -50.94 -45.00 27.13
C ARG A 3 -50.78 -45.48 25.66
N SER A 4 -49.57 -45.40 25.08
CA SER A 4 -49.03 -46.34 24.05
C SER A 4 -49.64 -46.26 22.62
N THR A 5 -48.94 -46.51 21.49
CA THR A 5 -47.73 -47.32 21.19
C THR A 5 -47.19 -47.00 19.77
N THR A 6 -45.85 -47.07 19.61
CA THR A 6 -45.04 -47.65 18.49
C THR A 6 -45.18 -47.12 17.05
N ASP A 7 -44.07 -46.65 16.45
CA ASP A 7 -43.37 -47.39 15.38
C ASP A 7 -41.96 -46.84 15.05
N MET A 8 -41.04 -47.76 14.73
CA MET A 8 -39.68 -47.51 14.24
C MET A 8 -39.72 -47.47 12.70
N SER A 9 -39.05 -46.51 12.08
CA SER A 9 -38.68 -46.61 10.65
C SER A 9 -37.39 -45.82 10.41
N THR A 10 -36.32 -46.57 10.18
CA THR A 10 -35.08 -46.13 9.55
C THR A 10 -35.31 -45.89 8.06
N ASN A 11 -34.66 -44.86 7.49
CA ASN A 11 -34.27 -44.69 6.08
C ASN A 11 -33.61 -43.29 6.00
N GLU A 12 -32.29 -43.22 6.11
CA GLU A 12 -31.31 -43.22 4.99
C GLU A 12 -31.27 -41.92 4.17
N ASP A 13 -30.02 -41.47 3.98
CA ASP A 13 -29.48 -40.36 3.19
C ASP A 13 -30.28 -40.03 1.91
N ASP A 14 -30.51 -38.76 1.53
CA ASP A 14 -29.53 -37.95 0.81
C ASP A 14 -30.00 -36.48 0.76
N ARG A 15 -29.42 -35.62 1.60
CA ARG A 15 -29.50 -34.15 1.43
C ARG A 15 -28.27 -33.66 0.68
N TYR A 16 -28.18 -33.96 -0.62
CA TYR A 16 -27.13 -33.39 -1.46
C TYR A 16 -27.69 -32.48 -2.55
N ALA A 17 -27.72 -31.18 -2.26
CA ALA A 17 -27.45 -30.13 -3.24
C ALA A 17 -27.15 -28.81 -2.55
N SER A 18 -26.14 -28.80 -1.66
CA SER A 18 -25.48 -27.54 -1.30
C SER A 18 -24.67 -27.05 -2.50
N LYS A 19 -25.32 -26.39 -3.46
CA LYS A 19 -24.62 -25.60 -4.49
C LYS A 19 -24.02 -24.37 -3.82
N ARG A 20 -22.95 -24.58 -3.05
CA ARG A 20 -22.04 -23.52 -2.64
C ARG A 20 -21.45 -22.94 -3.92
N LEU A 21 -21.94 -21.76 -4.31
CA LEU A 21 -21.31 -20.95 -5.35
C LEU A 21 -19.83 -20.82 -4.99
N ARG A 22 -18.99 -21.38 -5.86
CA ARG A 22 -17.55 -21.39 -5.75
C ARG A 22 -17.09 -19.93 -5.80
N ASN A 23 -16.85 -19.35 -4.62
CA ASN A 23 -16.34 -18.00 -4.48
C ASN A 23 -14.96 -17.93 -5.16
N SER A 24 -14.92 -17.37 -6.35
CA SER A 24 -13.69 -17.12 -7.11
C SER A 24 -12.92 -15.98 -6.42
N ASN A 25 -12.27 -16.32 -5.31
CA ASN A 25 -11.34 -15.42 -4.61
C ASN A 25 -10.00 -15.27 -5.35
N SER A 26 -9.79 -16.02 -6.44
CA SER A 26 -8.54 -15.95 -7.21
C SER A 26 -8.40 -14.61 -7.93
N SER A 27 -9.46 -14.13 -8.60
CA SER A 27 -9.44 -12.85 -9.31
C SER A 27 -9.28 -11.65 -8.38
N ARG A 28 -9.92 -11.66 -7.20
CA ARG A 28 -9.75 -10.59 -6.19
C ARG A 28 -8.37 -10.58 -5.54
N ARG A 29 -7.71 -11.74 -5.44
CA ARG A 29 -6.34 -11.84 -4.91
C ARG A 29 -5.32 -11.33 -5.92
N VAL A 30 -5.50 -11.65 -7.20
CA VAL A 30 -4.63 -11.16 -8.28
C VAL A 30 -4.75 -9.64 -8.42
N SER A 31 -5.98 -9.09 -8.44
CA SER A 31 -6.19 -7.64 -8.55
C SER A 31 -5.57 -6.85 -7.38
N ARG A 32 -5.64 -7.39 -6.15
CA ARG A 32 -5.05 -6.75 -4.96
C ARG A 32 -3.52 -6.78 -4.97
N VAL A 33 -2.92 -7.78 -5.60
CA VAL A 33 -1.46 -7.87 -5.76
C VAL A 33 -0.98 -6.91 -6.85
N GLU A 34 -1.70 -6.79 -7.97
CA GLU A 34 -1.40 -5.79 -9.01
C GLU A 34 -1.53 -4.36 -8.48
N GLU A 35 -2.59 -4.06 -7.71
CA GLU A 35 -2.78 -2.74 -7.09
C GLU A 35 -1.66 -2.42 -6.08
N ALA A 36 -1.11 -3.44 -5.40
CA ALA A 36 0.04 -3.28 -4.51
C ALA A 36 1.36 -3.04 -5.26
N GLN A 37 1.48 -3.49 -6.52
CA GLN A 37 2.64 -3.26 -7.40
C GLN A 37 2.55 -1.96 -8.19
N SER A 38 1.36 -1.36 -8.29
CA SER A 38 1.18 -0.04 -8.89
C SER A 38 1.70 1.07 -7.97
N PHE A 39 2.22 2.15 -8.56
CA PHE A 39 2.64 3.31 -7.81
C PHE A 39 1.46 3.91 -7.04
N SER A 40 1.64 4.14 -5.74
CA SER A 40 0.62 4.74 -4.89
C SER A 40 1.04 6.17 -4.52
N GLN A 41 0.44 7.15 -5.20
CA GLN A 41 0.66 8.56 -4.89
C GLN A 41 0.38 8.88 -3.41
N LYS A 42 -0.59 8.19 -2.80
CA LYS A 42 -0.89 8.33 -1.37
C LYS A 42 0.26 7.87 -0.47
N ARG A 43 0.94 6.77 -0.81
CA ARG A 43 2.12 6.30 -0.07
C ARG A 43 3.31 7.24 -0.28
N CYS A 44 3.50 7.71 -1.51
CA CYS A 44 4.56 8.67 -1.84
C CYS A 44 4.42 9.99 -1.05
N LEU A 45 3.18 10.50 -0.92
CA LEU A 45 2.88 11.64 -0.05
C LEU A 45 3.09 11.35 1.43
N ALA A 46 2.75 10.14 1.88
CA ALA A 46 2.97 9.76 3.28
C ALA A 46 4.47 9.75 3.60
N TRP A 47 5.31 9.24 2.71
CA TRP A 47 6.76 9.29 2.86
C TRP A 47 7.30 10.71 2.85
N PHE A 48 6.82 11.58 1.95
CA PHE A 48 7.25 12.98 1.94
C PHE A 48 7.07 13.64 3.32
N ARG A 49 5.94 13.36 3.97
CA ARG A 49 5.62 13.91 5.30
C ARG A 49 6.58 13.45 6.41
N GLU A 50 7.25 12.31 6.25
CA GLU A 50 8.26 11.83 7.19
C GLU A 50 9.53 12.69 7.19
N TYR A 51 9.71 13.52 6.15
CA TYR A 51 10.88 14.38 5.95
C TYR A 51 10.54 15.88 6.03
N THR A 52 9.29 16.24 6.34
CA THR A 52 8.84 17.64 6.50
C THR A 52 8.50 17.96 7.94
N THR A 53 8.40 19.25 8.26
CA THR A 53 7.97 19.72 9.59
C THR A 53 6.52 20.22 9.56
N PRO A 54 5.86 20.36 10.73
CA PRO A 54 4.53 20.97 10.78
C PRO A 54 4.49 22.43 10.30
N ASP A 55 5.62 23.14 10.44
CA ASP A 55 5.74 24.55 10.03
C ASP A 55 5.94 24.69 8.52
N ASP A 56 6.54 23.70 7.86
CA ASP A 56 6.74 23.65 6.41
C ASP A 56 6.34 22.28 5.82
N PRO A 57 5.04 21.99 5.69
CA PRO A 57 4.53 20.66 5.32
C PRO A 57 4.62 20.35 3.82
N ASP A 58 4.90 21.36 2.98
CA ASP A 58 4.98 21.22 1.52
C ASP A 58 6.43 21.34 1.00
N THR A 59 7.41 21.50 1.89
CA THR A 59 8.84 21.58 1.58
C THR A 59 9.64 20.64 2.45
N LEU A 60 10.43 19.78 1.82
CA LEU A 60 11.51 19.04 2.46
C LEU A 60 12.75 19.95 2.44
N GLY A 61 13.19 20.39 3.62
CA GLY A 61 14.37 21.23 3.81
C GLY A 61 15.64 20.44 4.16
N PRO A 62 16.75 21.12 4.50
CA PRO A 62 18.04 20.49 4.76
C PRO A 62 17.99 19.40 5.85
N GLU A 63 17.24 19.62 6.94
CA GLU A 63 17.10 18.63 8.00
C GLU A 63 16.38 17.36 7.51
N GLY A 64 15.35 17.54 6.69
CA GLY A 64 14.65 16.44 6.03
C GLY A 64 15.50 15.73 4.98
N MET A 65 16.36 16.48 4.28
CA MET A 65 17.27 15.98 3.25
C MET A 65 18.32 15.05 3.84
N GLU A 66 18.90 15.39 4.99
CA GLU A 66 19.85 14.52 5.69
C GLU A 66 19.22 13.17 6.04
N LYS A 67 18.03 13.20 6.66
CA LYS A 67 17.27 11.97 6.99
C LYS A 67 16.90 11.17 5.73
N PHE A 68 16.47 11.85 4.67
CA PHE A 68 16.13 11.20 3.40
C PHE A 68 17.33 10.48 2.79
N CYS A 69 18.49 11.14 2.76
CA CYS A 69 19.76 10.57 2.29
C CYS A 69 20.17 9.34 3.12
N GLU A 70 20.04 9.41 4.45
CA GLU A 70 20.30 8.29 5.36
C GLU A 70 19.38 7.09 5.07
N ASP A 71 18.06 7.32 4.95
CA ASP A 71 17.07 6.26 4.74
C ASP A 71 17.27 5.50 3.43
N ILE A 72 17.75 6.16 2.37
CA ILE A 72 18.08 5.52 1.09
C ILE A 72 19.52 5.01 1.00
N GLY A 73 20.34 5.26 2.03
CA GLY A 73 21.74 4.85 2.09
C GLY A 73 22.64 5.57 1.07
N VAL A 74 22.36 6.84 0.78
CA VAL A 74 23.10 7.65 -0.19
C VAL A 74 23.61 8.91 0.49
N GLU A 75 24.90 9.23 0.33
CA GLU A 75 25.44 10.50 0.82
C GLU A 75 24.96 11.69 -0.03
N PRO A 76 24.76 12.89 0.56
CA PRO A 76 24.32 14.09 -0.17
C PRO A 76 25.22 14.47 -1.36
N GLU A 77 26.51 14.16 -1.26
CA GLU A 77 27.56 14.45 -2.25
C GLU A 77 27.62 13.41 -3.37
N ASN A 78 26.89 12.29 -3.22
CA ASN A 78 26.90 11.21 -4.18
C ASN A 78 26.17 11.60 -5.47
N VAL A 79 26.71 11.19 -6.62
CA VAL A 79 26.11 11.44 -7.94
C VAL A 79 24.66 10.93 -8.05
N VAL A 80 24.30 9.89 -7.29
CA VAL A 80 22.92 9.37 -7.23
C VAL A 80 21.94 10.45 -6.74
N MET A 81 22.32 11.26 -5.76
CA MET A 81 21.47 12.37 -5.28
C MET A 81 21.29 13.46 -6.35
N LEU A 82 22.34 13.74 -7.12
CA LEU A 82 22.25 14.69 -8.23
C LEU A 82 21.30 14.19 -9.33
N VAL A 83 21.36 12.91 -9.67
CA VAL A 83 20.43 12.29 -10.63
C VAL A 83 19.00 12.34 -10.11
N LEU A 84 18.79 12.09 -8.82
CA LEU A 84 17.47 12.16 -8.22
C LEU A 84 16.90 13.59 -8.24
N ALA A 85 17.70 14.58 -7.84
CA ALA A 85 17.32 16.00 -7.90
C ALA A 85 16.97 16.43 -9.34
N TYR A 86 17.72 15.95 -10.33
CA TYR A 86 17.42 16.17 -11.74
C TYR A 86 16.08 15.54 -12.16
N LYS A 87 15.80 14.30 -11.75
CA LYS A 87 14.52 13.63 -12.01
C LYS A 87 13.33 14.35 -11.38
N MET A 88 13.50 14.87 -10.17
CA MET A 88 12.50 15.68 -9.46
C MET A 88 12.37 17.10 -10.04
N GLN A 89 13.29 17.52 -10.92
CA GLN A 89 13.43 18.89 -11.43
C GLN A 89 13.56 19.93 -10.32
N ALA A 90 14.33 19.58 -9.29
CA ALA A 90 14.55 20.41 -8.13
C ALA A 90 15.16 21.76 -8.52
N ARG A 91 14.53 22.84 -8.04
CA ARG A 91 14.98 24.22 -8.32
C ARG A 91 16.07 24.70 -7.38
N GLN A 92 16.13 24.14 -6.17
CA GLN A 92 17.01 24.60 -5.12
C GLN A 92 17.77 23.43 -4.49
N MET A 93 19.08 23.59 -4.32
CA MET A 93 19.92 22.56 -3.68
C MET A 93 19.54 22.40 -2.21
N GLY A 94 19.38 21.15 -1.77
CA GLY A 94 19.03 20.83 -0.38
C GLY A 94 17.54 20.96 -0.06
N PHE A 95 16.70 21.26 -1.06
CA PHE A 95 15.26 21.39 -0.88
C PHE A 95 14.52 20.61 -1.97
N PHE A 96 13.39 20.00 -1.58
CA PHE A 96 12.39 19.51 -2.51
C PHE A 96 11.01 20.00 -2.10
N THR A 97 10.29 20.59 -3.03
CA THR A 97 8.85 20.81 -2.87
C THR A 97 8.11 19.49 -3.04
N LYS A 98 6.92 19.40 -2.44
CA LYS A 98 6.00 18.29 -2.64
C LYS A 98 5.67 18.02 -4.10
N GLU A 99 5.60 19.07 -4.93
CA GLU A 99 5.37 18.95 -6.37
C GLU A 99 6.54 18.28 -7.08
N GLU A 100 7.77 18.70 -6.79
CA GLU A 100 9.00 18.09 -7.33
C GLU A 100 9.14 16.62 -6.90
N TRP A 101 8.86 16.33 -5.63
CA TRP A 101 8.87 14.98 -5.07
C TRP A 101 7.89 14.05 -5.80
N LEU A 102 6.63 14.48 -5.91
CA LEU A 102 5.58 13.71 -6.59
C LEU A 102 5.86 13.52 -8.07
N LYS A 103 6.46 14.53 -8.71
CA LYS A 103 6.82 14.45 -10.13
C LYS A 103 7.96 13.47 -10.38
N GLY A 104 8.98 13.45 -9.52
CA GLY A 104 10.16 12.61 -9.72
C GLY A 104 9.98 11.14 -9.34
N LEU A 105 9.10 10.87 -8.35
CA LEU A 105 8.84 9.52 -7.82
C LEU A 105 7.53 8.89 -8.30
N GLY A 106 6.65 9.69 -8.93
CA GLY A 106 5.38 9.22 -9.47
C GLY A 106 5.43 8.63 -10.88
#